data_AF-A0A422PR28-F1
#
_entry.id   AF-A0A422PR28-F1
#
_cell.length_a   1.000
_cell.length_b   1.000
_cell.length_c   1.000
_cell.angle_alpha   90.00
_cell.angle_beta   90.00
_cell.angle_gamma   90.00
#
_symmetry.space_group_name_H-M   'P 1'
#
loop_
_entity.id
_entity.type
_entity.pdbx_description
1 polymer ?
#
loop_
_entity_poly.entity_id
_entity_poly.type
_entity_poly.pdbx_seq_one_letter_code
_entity_poly.pdbx_strand_id
1 'polypeptide(L)'
;MLEGQVEEVAAALSRVCVMRALDIRTLGSGSCTSEERHACRRREAWRERREAELLERLGAWQAKFVGDWEGRAAAWRRRGQALREVEEDCWAATSHVTPADLVLGPFARLDGCSRLFSPLGPCAGLFRAAAQRAADGTGRRDETAALAQHACPATTPEARRTRRLLLQSRRAWRLLVLAWSLFILTQKERPSRADCSLLTLAAEQFLRMQRREFNEALAAAAGRRPGGGLLSA
;
A
#
# COMPACT_ATOMS: atom_id res chain seq x y z
N MET A 1 5.91 -0.14 16.51
CA MET A 1 4.52 0.05 16.04
C MET A 1 4.42 1.40 15.33
N LEU A 2 3.80 1.46 14.13
CA LEU A 2 3.52 2.74 13.46
C LEU A 2 2.66 3.62 14.37
N GLU A 3 2.93 4.93 14.42
CA GLU A 3 2.10 5.87 15.17
C GLU A 3 0.63 5.76 14.69
N GLY A 4 -0.34 5.78 15.61
CA GLY A 4 -1.75 5.52 15.26
C GLY A 4 -2.28 6.39 14.12
N GLN A 5 -1.82 7.65 14.05
CA GLN A 5 -2.15 8.59 12.99
C GLN A 5 -1.74 8.10 11.59
N VAL A 6 -0.50 7.63 11.39
CA VAL A 6 -0.04 7.19 10.07
C VAL A 6 -0.66 5.86 9.65
N GLU A 7 -0.95 5.01 10.63
CA GLU A 7 -1.68 3.76 10.40
C GLU A 7 -3.11 4.01 9.92
N GLU A 8 -3.81 4.99 10.48
CA GLU A 8 -5.13 5.40 10.01
C GLU A 8 -5.10 5.94 8.58
N VAL A 9 -4.08 6.76 8.25
CA VAL A 9 -3.88 7.29 6.89
C VAL A 9 -3.63 6.15 5.92
N ALA A 10 -2.74 5.21 6.24
CA ALA A 10 -2.46 4.02 5.43
C ALA A 10 -3.73 3.15 5.22
N ALA A 11 -4.54 2.97 6.28
CA ALA A 11 -5.79 2.22 6.20
C ALA A 11 -6.86 2.94 5.36
N ALA A 12 -6.90 4.27 5.39
CA ALA A 12 -7.81 5.06 4.57
C ALA A 12 -7.39 5.05 3.09
N LEU A 13 -6.09 5.21 2.80
CA LEU A 13 -5.52 5.11 1.45
C LEU A 13 -5.78 3.71 0.86
N SER A 14 -5.57 2.66 1.66
CA SER A 14 -5.90 1.28 1.27
C SER A 14 -7.36 1.14 0.81
N ARG A 15 -8.31 1.65 1.60
CA ARG A 15 -9.74 1.60 1.24
C ARG A 15 -10.03 2.32 -0.07
N VAL A 16 -9.46 3.49 -0.29
CA VAL A 16 -9.63 4.26 -1.53
C VAL A 16 -9.11 3.47 -2.73
N CYS A 17 -7.90 2.90 -2.65
CA CYS A 17 -7.33 2.07 -3.71
C CYS A 17 -8.18 0.83 -4.00
N VAL A 18 -8.65 0.14 -2.96
CA VAL A 18 -9.49 -1.06 -3.15
C VAL A 18 -10.84 -0.71 -3.76
N MET A 19 -11.48 0.37 -3.34
CA MET A 19 -12.72 0.85 -3.97
C MET A 19 -12.53 1.10 -5.47
N ARG A 20 -11.40 1.71 -5.86
CA ARG A 20 -11.06 1.91 -7.27
C ARG A 20 -10.84 0.59 -8.01
N ALA A 21 -10.09 -0.35 -7.43
CA ALA A 21 -9.85 -1.65 -8.03
C ALA A 21 -11.14 -2.47 -8.24
N LEU A 22 -12.10 -2.34 -7.32
CA LEU A 22 -13.43 -2.93 -7.47
C LEU A 22 -14.21 -2.27 -8.62
N ASP A 23 -14.21 -0.94 -8.71
CA ASP A 23 -14.87 -0.22 -9.80
C ASP A 23 -14.25 -0.55 -11.17
N ILE A 24 -12.91 -0.66 -11.28
CA ILE A 24 -12.22 -1.10 -12.50
C ILE A 24 -12.74 -2.47 -12.95
N ARG A 25 -12.94 -3.39 -12.00
CA ARG A 25 -13.48 -4.72 -12.30
C ARG A 25 -14.92 -4.66 -12.79
N THR A 26 -15.76 -3.84 -12.15
CA THR A 26 -17.15 -3.62 -12.60
C THR A 26 -17.18 -3.04 -14.01
N LEU A 27 -16.33 -2.06 -14.31
CA LEU A 27 -16.21 -1.49 -15.66
C LEU A 27 -15.72 -2.53 -16.68
N GLY A 28 -14.85 -3.45 -16.25
CA GLY A 28 -14.30 -4.53 -17.07
C GLY A 28 -15.24 -5.73 -17.31
N SER A 29 -16.38 -5.84 -16.61
CA SER A 29 -17.26 -7.02 -16.66
C SER A 29 -17.96 -7.23 -18.00
N GLY A 30 -17.95 -6.22 -18.88
CA GLY A 30 -18.63 -6.27 -20.18
C GLY A 30 -20.16 -6.06 -20.11
N SER A 31 -20.74 -6.04 -18.91
CA SER A 31 -22.17 -5.81 -18.66
C SER A 31 -22.46 -4.43 -18.08
N CYS A 32 -21.50 -3.51 -18.12
CA CYS A 32 -21.58 -2.26 -17.37
C CYS A 32 -22.60 -1.28 -17.99
N THR A 33 -23.59 -0.85 -17.21
CA THR A 33 -24.64 0.06 -17.68
C THR A 33 -24.16 1.51 -17.76
N SER A 34 -24.95 2.38 -18.40
CA SER A 34 -24.68 3.84 -18.39
C SER A 34 -24.73 4.41 -16.95
N GLU A 35 -25.70 3.95 -16.16
CA GLU A 35 -25.87 4.37 -14.77
C GLU A 35 -24.68 3.95 -13.89
N GLU A 36 -24.20 2.72 -14.06
CA GLU A 36 -23.02 2.23 -13.34
C GLU A 36 -21.76 3.03 -13.71
N ARG A 37 -21.56 3.33 -14.99
CA ARG A 37 -20.45 4.21 -15.42
C ARG A 37 -20.53 5.59 -14.79
N HIS A 38 -21.72 6.17 -14.72
CA HIS A 38 -21.91 7.46 -14.07
C HIS A 38 -21.69 7.39 -12.55
N ALA A 39 -22.12 6.31 -11.89
CA ALA A 39 -21.85 6.07 -10.47
C ALA A 39 -20.34 5.91 -10.20
N CYS A 40 -19.61 5.18 -11.05
CA CYS A 40 -18.15 5.07 -11.00
C CYS A 40 -17.46 6.44 -11.10
N ARG A 41 -17.91 7.32 -12.02
CA ARG A 41 -17.38 8.69 -12.16
C ARG A 41 -17.58 9.52 -10.89
N ARG A 42 -18.77 9.46 -10.28
CA ARG A 42 -19.04 10.19 -9.02
C ARG A 42 -18.16 9.69 -7.87
N ARG A 43 -18.00 8.35 -7.76
CA ARG A 43 -17.09 7.76 -6.76
C ARG A 43 -15.65 8.16 -7.00
N GLU A 44 -15.21 8.24 -8.25
CA GLU A 44 -13.86 8.72 -8.57
C GLU A 44 -13.66 10.16 -8.12
N ALA A 45 -14.57 11.08 -8.45
CA ALA A 45 -14.47 12.48 -8.00
C ALA A 45 -14.43 12.61 -6.47
N TRP A 46 -15.14 11.74 -5.74
CA TRP A 46 -15.02 11.66 -4.28
C TRP A 46 -13.64 11.13 -3.84
N ARG A 47 -13.12 10.09 -4.50
CA ARG A 47 -11.80 9.53 -4.21
C ARG A 47 -10.70 10.57 -4.41
N GLU A 48 -10.75 11.37 -5.47
CA GLU A 48 -9.73 12.40 -5.73
C GLU A 48 -9.62 13.42 -4.60
N ARG A 49 -10.76 13.92 -4.10
CA ARG A 49 -10.79 14.82 -2.93
C ARG A 49 -10.25 14.14 -1.68
N ARG A 50 -10.66 12.89 -1.45
CA ARG A 50 -10.23 12.13 -0.29
C ARG A 50 -8.73 11.79 -0.33
N GLU A 51 -8.18 11.54 -1.51
CA GLU A 51 -6.74 11.34 -1.72
C GLU A 51 -5.94 12.58 -1.36
N ALA A 52 -6.39 13.76 -1.80
CA ALA A 52 -5.73 15.02 -1.47
C ALA A 52 -5.65 15.24 0.06
N GLU A 53 -6.77 15.10 0.77
CA GLU A 53 -6.79 15.19 2.25
C GLU A 53 -5.85 14.19 2.92
N LEU A 54 -5.82 12.94 2.43
CA LEU A 54 -4.97 11.90 3.00
C LEU A 54 -3.49 12.14 2.73
N LEU A 55 -3.14 12.67 1.55
CA LEU A 55 -1.77 13.07 1.22
C LEU A 55 -1.31 14.26 2.06
N GLU A 56 -2.17 15.25 2.31
CA GLU A 56 -1.88 16.36 3.22
C GLU A 56 -1.61 15.87 4.64
N ARG A 57 -2.46 14.96 5.15
CA ARG A 57 -2.26 14.34 6.48
C ARG A 57 -0.97 13.51 6.53
N LEU A 58 -0.64 12.79 5.45
CA LEU A 58 0.60 12.03 5.34
C LEU A 58 1.81 12.96 5.35
N GLY A 59 1.76 14.05 4.59
CA GLY A 59 2.81 15.07 4.52
C GLY A 59 3.01 15.80 5.86
N ALA A 60 1.92 16.12 6.56
CA ALA A 60 1.98 16.73 7.89
C ALA A 60 2.63 15.78 8.92
N TRP A 61 2.25 14.51 8.90
CA TRP A 61 2.90 13.49 9.74
C TRP A 61 4.39 13.34 9.37
N GLN A 62 4.71 13.30 8.08
CA GLN A 62 6.07 13.20 7.57
C GLN A 62 6.94 14.37 8.04
N ALA A 63 6.41 15.60 7.94
CA ALA A 63 7.09 16.81 8.39
C ALA A 63 7.35 16.79 9.90
N LYS A 64 6.37 16.36 10.70
CA LYS A 64 6.55 16.18 12.15
C LYS A 64 7.62 15.14 12.46
N PHE A 65 7.59 13.99 11.78
CA PHE A 65 8.57 12.93 11.96
C PHE A 65 10.00 13.42 11.68
N VAL A 66 10.18 14.19 10.60
CA VAL A 66 11.47 14.80 10.22
C VAL A 66 11.87 15.94 11.17
N GLY A 67 10.92 16.71 11.68
CA GLY A 67 11.17 17.77 12.67
C GLY A 67 11.85 17.23 13.93
N ASP A 68 11.45 16.04 14.37
CA ASP A 68 12.01 15.34 15.53
C ASP A 68 13.19 14.41 15.16
N TRP A 69 13.79 14.56 13.97
CA TRP A 69 14.73 13.57 13.42
C TRP A 69 15.94 13.32 14.34
N GLU A 70 16.57 14.36 14.90
CA GLU A 70 17.78 14.20 15.72
C GLU A 70 17.52 13.31 16.95
N GLY A 71 16.42 13.57 17.67
CA GLY A 71 16.01 12.77 18.82
C GLY A 71 15.68 11.33 18.44
N ARG A 72 14.96 11.14 17.32
CA ARG A 72 14.59 9.81 16.80
C ARG A 72 15.81 9.03 16.30
N ALA A 73 16.73 9.67 15.60
CA ALA A 73 17.97 9.06 15.11
C ALA A 73 18.93 8.70 16.26
N ALA A 74 19.05 9.56 17.29
CA ALA A 74 19.81 9.23 18.49
C ALA A 74 19.20 8.07 19.28
N ALA A 75 17.87 8.01 19.40
CA ALA A 75 17.17 6.88 20.00
C ALA A 75 17.36 5.59 19.17
N TRP A 76 17.29 5.69 17.85
CA TRP A 76 17.54 4.60 16.91
C TRP A 76 18.94 4.01 17.05
N ARG A 77 19.98 4.85 17.07
CA ARG A 77 21.38 4.40 17.20
C ARG A 77 21.66 3.74 18.56
N ARG A 78 21.10 4.27 19.65
CA ARG A 78 21.23 3.68 21.00
C ARG A 78 20.58 2.30 21.10
N ARG A 79 19.59 2.01 20.25
CA ARG A 79 18.81 0.77 20.23
C ARG A 79 19.43 -0.38 19.43
N GLY A 80 20.76 -0.42 19.25
CA GLY A 80 21.46 -1.39 18.38
C GLY A 80 20.91 -2.83 18.35
N GLN A 81 20.56 -3.41 19.50
CA GLN A 81 19.96 -4.77 19.63
C GLN A 81 18.41 -4.79 19.55
N ALA A 82 17.76 -3.69 19.94
CA ALA A 82 16.33 -3.43 19.74
C ALA A 82 15.95 -3.14 18.27
N LEU A 83 16.92 -3.12 17.34
CA LEU A 83 16.66 -3.13 15.90
C LEU A 83 15.88 -4.39 15.49
N ARG A 84 16.25 -5.57 16.02
CA ARG A 84 15.47 -6.81 15.82
C ARG A 84 14.08 -6.69 16.40
N GLU A 85 13.94 -6.12 17.59
CA GLU A 85 12.64 -5.94 18.25
C GLU A 85 11.76 -4.95 17.48
N VAL A 86 12.31 -3.85 16.95
CA VAL A 86 11.58 -2.91 16.09
C VAL A 86 11.25 -3.55 14.74
N GLU A 87 12.15 -4.33 14.16
CA GLU A 87 11.87 -5.12 12.96
C GLU A 87 10.79 -6.16 13.23
N GLU A 88 10.79 -6.85 14.37
CA GLU A 88 9.77 -7.81 14.80
C GLU A 88 8.44 -7.14 15.12
N ASP A 89 8.43 -6.00 15.81
CA ASP A 89 7.23 -5.19 16.12
C ASP A 89 6.63 -4.58 14.86
N CYS A 90 7.47 -4.11 13.93
CA CYS A 90 7.02 -3.61 12.64
C CYS A 90 6.60 -4.75 11.71
N TRP A 91 7.19 -5.93 11.85
CA TRP A 91 6.78 -7.15 11.15
C TRP A 91 5.45 -7.69 11.70
N ALA A 92 5.23 -7.62 13.01
CA ALA A 92 3.94 -7.88 13.66
C ALA A 92 2.88 -6.88 13.17
N ALA A 93 3.25 -5.60 13.05
CA ALA A 93 2.36 -4.55 12.55
C ALA A 93 2.06 -4.68 11.05
N THR A 94 2.94 -5.24 10.23
CA THR A 94 2.72 -5.41 8.78
C THR A 94 2.06 -6.73 8.39
N SER A 95 1.81 -7.62 9.36
CA SER A 95 1.16 -8.92 9.16
C SER A 95 1.81 -9.70 8.01
N HIS A 96 2.97 -10.33 8.27
CA HIS A 96 3.69 -11.26 7.37
C HIS A 96 4.12 -10.67 6.03
N VAL A 97 5.17 -9.84 6.06
CA VAL A 97 5.92 -9.45 4.87
C VAL A 97 6.63 -10.65 4.28
N THR A 98 6.42 -10.91 3.00
CA THR A 98 7.14 -11.93 2.21
C THR A 98 8.23 -11.28 1.36
N PRO A 99 9.24 -12.02 0.88
CA PRO A 99 10.20 -11.48 -0.09
C PRO A 99 9.51 -10.91 -1.33
N ALA A 100 8.41 -11.53 -1.77
CA ALA A 100 7.61 -11.02 -2.88
C ALA A 100 6.99 -9.64 -2.61
N ASP A 101 6.58 -9.34 -1.37
CA ASP A 101 6.03 -8.01 -1.04
C ASP A 101 7.10 -6.91 -1.16
N LEU A 102 8.38 -7.26 -0.95
CA LEU A 102 9.51 -6.33 -1.00
C LEU A 102 10.05 -6.12 -2.43
N VAL A 103 9.89 -7.10 -3.32
CA VAL A 103 10.41 -7.06 -4.69
C VAL A 103 9.32 -6.72 -5.72
N LEU A 104 8.13 -7.30 -5.55
CA LEU A 104 7.01 -7.20 -6.48
C LEU A 104 5.91 -6.25 -5.99
N GLY A 105 6.07 -5.68 -4.80
CA GLY A 105 5.13 -4.73 -4.22
C GLY A 105 4.93 -3.50 -5.10
N PRO A 106 3.75 -2.85 -5.06
CA PRO A 106 3.42 -1.74 -5.95
C PRO A 106 4.40 -0.56 -5.81
N PHE A 107 4.90 -0.31 -4.60
CA PHE A 107 5.86 0.75 -4.34
C PHE A 107 7.30 0.38 -4.69
N ALA A 108 7.69 -0.90 -4.59
CA ALA A 108 9.03 -1.36 -4.97
C ALA A 108 9.30 -1.16 -6.47
N ARG A 109 8.24 -1.12 -7.28
CA ARG A 109 8.29 -0.89 -8.73
C ARG A 109 8.34 0.59 -9.13
N LEU A 110 8.24 1.52 -8.18
CA LEU A 110 8.38 2.95 -8.47
C LEU A 110 9.86 3.33 -8.48
N ASP A 111 10.32 3.96 -9.57
CA ASP A 111 11.74 4.34 -9.74
C ASP A 111 12.29 5.13 -8.55
N GLY A 112 11.48 6.06 -8.01
CA GLY A 112 11.84 6.86 -6.84
C GLY A 112 12.01 6.06 -5.54
N CYS A 113 11.40 4.88 -5.44
CA CYS A 113 11.44 4.04 -4.26
C CYS A 113 12.52 2.93 -4.31
N SER A 114 13.26 2.81 -5.41
CA SER A 114 14.30 1.79 -5.59
C SER A 114 15.28 1.72 -4.40
N ARG A 115 15.66 2.87 -3.82
CA ARG A 115 16.56 2.94 -2.65
C ARG A 115 15.91 2.44 -1.35
N LEU A 116 14.60 2.61 -1.21
CA LEU A 116 13.85 2.14 -0.03
C LEU A 116 13.77 0.61 -0.02
N PHE A 117 13.57 0.00 -1.19
CA PHE A 117 13.38 -1.44 -1.35
C PHE A 117 14.64 -2.17 -1.85
N SER A 118 15.83 -1.65 -1.53
CA SER A 118 17.09 -2.34 -1.85
C SER A 118 17.43 -3.41 -0.80
N PRO A 119 17.82 -4.62 -1.20
CA PRO A 119 18.27 -5.68 -0.28
C PRO A 119 19.59 -5.33 0.43
N LEU A 120 20.34 -4.35 -0.09
CA LEU A 120 21.54 -3.79 0.53
C LEU A 120 21.29 -2.41 1.16
N GLY A 121 20.06 -1.91 1.07
CA GLY A 121 19.66 -0.60 1.58
C GLY A 121 19.14 -0.64 3.02
N PRO A 122 18.46 0.42 3.47
CA PRO A 122 17.96 0.53 4.85
C PRO A 122 16.95 -0.55 5.26
N CYS A 123 16.34 -1.25 4.30
CA CYS A 123 15.46 -2.37 4.54
C CYS A 123 16.15 -3.74 4.50
N ALA A 124 17.48 -3.81 4.42
CA ALA A 124 18.21 -5.09 4.31
C ALA A 124 17.85 -6.10 5.42
N GLY A 125 17.58 -5.62 6.64
CA GLY A 125 17.09 -6.46 7.75
C GLY A 125 15.74 -7.09 7.46
N LEU A 126 14.79 -6.33 6.89
CA LEU A 126 13.49 -6.84 6.45
C LEU A 126 13.62 -7.91 5.35
N PHE A 127 14.53 -7.72 4.39
CA PHE A 127 14.81 -8.72 3.35
C PHE A 127 15.35 -10.02 3.96
N ARG A 128 16.32 -9.93 4.88
CA ARG A 128 16.87 -11.12 5.56
C ARG A 128 15.82 -11.84 6.39
N ALA A 129 15.04 -11.11 7.18
CA ALA A 129 13.98 -11.68 8.02
C ALA A 129 12.88 -12.36 7.17
N ALA A 130 12.50 -11.73 6.05
CA ALA A 130 11.54 -12.31 5.12
C ALA A 130 12.07 -13.57 4.42
N ALA A 131 13.36 -13.60 4.07
CA ALA A 131 14.00 -14.76 3.43
C ALA A 131 14.18 -15.94 4.41
N GLN A 132 14.62 -15.68 5.64
CA GLN A 132 14.77 -16.71 6.69
C GLN A 132 13.45 -17.42 6.95
N ARG A 133 12.35 -16.68 7.15
CA ARG A 133 11.04 -17.32 7.38
C ARG A 133 10.47 -18.04 6.16
N ALA A 134 10.78 -17.58 4.95
CA ALA A 134 10.42 -18.32 3.75
C ALA A 134 11.13 -19.69 3.69
N ALA A 135 12.38 -19.75 4.15
CA ALA A 135 13.13 -21.00 4.28
C ALA A 135 12.61 -21.88 5.42
N ASP A 136 12.20 -21.28 6.55
CA ASP A 136 11.69 -22.01 7.72
C ASP A 136 10.29 -22.62 7.53
N GLY A 137 9.64 -22.40 6.37
CA GLY A 137 8.33 -22.98 6.07
C GLY A 137 7.19 -22.56 7.00
N THR A 138 7.41 -21.55 7.86
CA THR A 138 6.41 -21.08 8.83
C THR A 138 5.29 -20.33 8.12
N GLY A 139 4.26 -21.07 7.71
CA GLY A 139 3.07 -20.64 6.98
C GLY A 139 2.13 -19.72 7.76
N ARG A 140 2.64 -18.72 8.47
CA ARG A 140 1.83 -17.75 9.25
C ARG A 140 0.89 -16.91 8.38
N ARG A 141 1.09 -16.90 7.05
CA ARG A 141 0.16 -16.29 6.09
C ARG A 141 -1.21 -16.97 6.12
N ASP A 142 -1.25 -18.29 6.30
CA ASP A 142 -2.49 -19.06 6.39
C ASP A 142 -3.13 -18.90 7.76
N GLU A 143 -2.35 -18.82 8.84
CA GLU A 143 -2.84 -18.52 10.19
C GLU A 143 -3.48 -17.12 10.28
N THR A 144 -2.84 -16.08 9.73
CA THR A 144 -3.43 -14.73 9.70
C THR A 144 -4.63 -14.64 8.76
N ALA A 145 -4.61 -15.36 7.63
CA ALA A 145 -5.79 -15.46 6.78
C ALA A 145 -6.95 -16.17 7.51
N ALA A 146 -6.66 -17.19 8.29
CA ALA A 146 -7.63 -17.90 9.13
C ALA A 146 -8.17 -17.01 10.27
N LEU A 147 -7.30 -16.28 10.97
CA LEU A 147 -7.70 -15.31 12.00
C LEU A 147 -8.56 -14.18 11.43
N ALA A 148 -8.19 -13.64 10.26
CA ALA A 148 -8.96 -12.62 9.57
C ALA A 148 -10.33 -13.16 9.10
N GLN A 149 -10.39 -14.43 8.66
CA GLN A 149 -11.63 -15.11 8.31
C GLN A 149 -12.51 -15.38 9.54
N HIS A 150 -11.92 -15.67 10.69
CA HIS A 150 -12.64 -15.90 11.94
C HIS A 150 -13.21 -14.59 12.51
N ALA A 151 -12.42 -13.52 12.54
CA ALA A 151 -12.85 -12.21 13.05
C ALA A 151 -13.84 -11.48 12.11
N CYS A 152 -13.74 -11.71 10.80
CA CYS A 152 -14.65 -11.17 9.81
C CYS A 152 -14.90 -12.26 8.77
N PRO A 153 -16.05 -12.96 8.80
CA PRO A 153 -16.36 -13.98 7.80
C PRO A 153 -16.56 -13.34 6.43
N ALA A 154 -15.93 -13.87 5.37
CA ALA A 154 -16.35 -13.54 3.99
C ALA A 154 -17.02 -14.78 3.40
N THR A 155 -18.33 -14.77 3.45
CA THR A 155 -19.17 -15.87 2.98
C THR A 155 -19.26 -15.89 1.45
N THR A 156 -19.21 -14.72 0.80
CA THR A 156 -19.24 -14.62 -0.66
C THR A 156 -17.84 -14.55 -1.30
N PRO A 157 -17.68 -15.02 -2.55
CA PRO A 157 -16.43 -14.85 -3.32
C PRO A 157 -15.98 -13.39 -3.43
N GLU A 158 -16.92 -12.46 -3.59
CA GLU A 158 -16.68 -11.03 -3.71
C GLU A 158 -16.14 -10.44 -2.40
N ALA A 159 -16.72 -10.84 -1.26
CA ALA A 159 -16.25 -10.44 0.05
C ALA A 159 -14.84 -11.01 0.33
N ARG A 160 -14.57 -12.26 -0.07
CA ARG A 160 -13.24 -12.89 0.10
C ARG A 160 -12.19 -12.14 -0.70
N ARG A 161 -12.50 -11.77 -1.94
CA ARG A 161 -11.61 -11.00 -2.80
C ARG A 161 -11.38 -9.58 -2.26
N THR A 162 -12.43 -8.89 -1.85
CA THR A 162 -12.33 -7.53 -1.29
C THR A 162 -11.46 -7.52 -0.04
N ARG A 163 -11.64 -8.50 0.86
CA ARG A 163 -10.76 -8.66 2.02
C ARG A 163 -9.31 -8.87 1.61
N ARG A 164 -9.05 -9.77 0.65
CA ARG A 164 -7.69 -10.03 0.16
C ARG A 164 -7.04 -8.74 -0.38
N LEU A 165 -7.76 -7.96 -1.17
CA LEU A 165 -7.28 -6.68 -1.70
C LEU A 165 -7.00 -5.67 -0.57
N LEU A 166 -7.87 -5.57 0.44
CA LEU A 166 -7.65 -4.68 1.60
C LEU A 166 -6.40 -5.08 2.40
N LEU A 167 -6.20 -6.37 2.64
CA LEU A 167 -5.03 -6.87 3.36
C LEU A 167 -3.75 -6.60 2.57
N GLN A 168 -3.73 -6.90 1.28
CA GLN A 168 -2.59 -6.65 0.40
C GLN A 168 -2.27 -5.15 0.28
N SER A 169 -3.29 -4.32 0.05
CA SER A 169 -3.11 -2.88 -0.06
C SER A 169 -2.64 -2.27 1.27
N ARG A 170 -3.24 -2.65 2.40
CA ARG A 170 -2.80 -2.18 3.73
C ARG A 170 -1.35 -2.56 4.02
N ARG A 171 -0.95 -3.79 3.68
CA ARG A 171 0.43 -4.24 3.81
C ARG A 171 1.38 -3.39 2.97
N ALA A 172 1.05 -3.13 1.72
CA ALA A 172 1.88 -2.32 0.83
C ALA A 172 2.08 -0.89 1.38
N TRP A 173 1.01 -0.25 1.86
CA TRP A 173 1.09 1.09 2.46
C TRP A 173 1.95 1.11 3.73
N ARG A 174 1.76 0.14 4.63
CA ARG A 174 2.58 0.03 5.84
C ARG A 174 4.06 -0.22 5.51
N LEU A 175 4.33 -1.08 4.52
CA LEU A 175 5.68 -1.35 4.05
C LEU A 175 6.36 -0.10 3.50
N LEU A 176 5.66 0.72 2.73
CA LEU A 176 6.19 1.99 2.24
C LEU A 176 6.56 2.92 3.40
N VAL A 177 5.65 3.12 4.36
CA VAL A 177 5.88 3.99 5.53
C VAL A 177 7.06 3.48 6.36
N LEU A 178 7.13 2.17 6.59
CA LEU A 178 8.21 1.53 7.32
C LEU A 178 9.54 1.71 6.59
N ALA A 179 9.58 1.39 5.30
CA ALA A 179 10.81 1.46 4.50
C ALA A 179 11.36 2.89 4.45
N TRP A 180 10.48 3.88 4.28
CA TRP A 180 10.86 5.29 4.34
C TRP A 180 11.37 5.69 5.73
N SER A 181 10.69 5.28 6.80
CA SER A 181 11.10 5.61 8.18
C SER A 181 12.48 5.04 8.50
N LEU A 182 12.74 3.78 8.14
CA LEU A 182 14.05 3.14 8.26
C LEU A 182 15.11 3.89 7.45
N PHE A 183 14.79 4.24 6.21
CA PHE A 183 15.68 5.02 5.36
C PHE A 183 16.07 6.35 6.00
N ILE A 184 15.13 7.09 6.59
CA ILE A 184 15.40 8.36 7.27
C ILE A 184 16.22 8.18 8.56
N LEU A 185 15.89 7.18 9.37
CA LEU A 185 16.56 6.96 10.66
C LEU A 185 17.99 6.40 10.52
N THR A 186 18.29 5.75 9.41
CA THR A 186 19.62 5.20 9.11
C THR A 186 20.59 6.23 8.51
N GLN A 187 20.12 7.44 8.18
CA GLN A 187 21.00 8.49 7.67
C GLN A 187 22.04 8.91 8.72
N LYS A 188 23.28 9.08 8.28
CA LYS A 188 24.38 9.56 9.12
C LYS A 188 24.21 11.06 9.42
N GLU A 189 23.86 11.80 8.37
CA GLU A 189 23.63 13.23 8.39
C GLU A 189 22.13 13.54 8.30
N ARG A 190 21.79 14.82 8.45
CA ARG A 190 20.41 15.28 8.32
C ARG A 190 19.90 14.96 6.90
N PRO A 191 18.75 14.28 6.75
CA PRO A 191 18.27 13.89 5.43
C PRO A 191 17.98 15.11 4.55
N SER A 192 18.21 14.97 3.24
CA SER A 192 17.92 16.05 2.29
C SER A 192 16.42 16.33 2.21
N ARG A 193 16.04 17.50 1.66
CA ARG A 193 14.63 17.80 1.40
C ARG A 193 13.96 16.75 0.50
N ALA A 194 14.70 16.23 -0.48
CA ALA A 194 14.21 15.18 -1.38
C ALA A 194 13.89 13.90 -0.59
N ASP A 195 14.83 13.43 0.24
CA ASP A 195 14.65 12.27 1.12
C ASP A 195 13.46 12.43 2.06
N CYS A 196 13.34 13.62 2.66
CA CYS A 196 12.27 13.98 3.57
C CYS A 196 10.90 14.00 2.92
N SER A 197 10.79 14.11 1.59
CA SER A 197 9.51 14.17 0.86
C SER A 197 9.14 12.84 0.17
N LEU A 198 10.05 11.87 0.16
CA LEU A 198 9.95 10.68 -0.67
C LEU A 198 8.69 9.83 -0.42
N LEU A 199 8.25 9.68 0.84
CA LEU A 199 7.01 8.96 1.18
C LEU A 199 5.78 9.55 0.49
N THR A 200 5.58 10.86 0.61
CA THR A 200 4.43 11.55 0.04
C THR A 200 4.49 11.56 -1.49
N LEU A 201 5.68 11.74 -2.08
CA LEU A 201 5.88 11.66 -3.53
C LEU A 201 5.55 10.26 -4.08
N ALA A 202 6.02 9.19 -3.40
CA ALA A 202 5.72 7.82 -3.78
C ALA A 202 4.23 7.51 -3.69
N ALA A 203 3.57 7.95 -2.61
CA ALA A 203 2.13 7.83 -2.44
C ALA A 203 1.38 8.52 -3.58
N GLU A 204 1.73 9.77 -3.88
CA GLU A 204 1.10 10.56 -4.94
C GLU A 204 1.30 9.93 -6.33
N GLN A 205 2.52 9.47 -6.65
CA GLN A 205 2.82 8.79 -7.90
C GLN A 205 1.96 7.52 -8.06
N PHE A 206 1.87 6.69 -7.02
CA PHE A 206 1.07 5.48 -7.05
C PHE A 206 -0.43 5.78 -7.26
N LEU A 207 -0.98 6.78 -6.56
CA LEU A 207 -2.38 7.16 -6.71
C LEU A 207 -2.68 7.71 -8.11
N ARG A 208 -1.77 8.49 -8.70
CA ARG A 208 -1.89 8.96 -10.09
C ARG A 208 -1.89 7.79 -11.08
N MET A 209 -1.03 6.79 -10.89
CA MET A 209 -1.03 5.58 -11.73
C MET A 209 -2.37 4.84 -11.64
N GLN A 210 -2.86 4.60 -10.43
CA GLN A 210 -4.15 3.94 -10.20
C GLN A 210 -5.32 4.72 -10.84
N ARG A 211 -5.28 6.05 -10.79
CA ARG A 211 -6.28 6.91 -11.45
C ARG A 211 -6.24 6.79 -12.97
N ARG A 212 -5.04 6.70 -13.57
CA ARG A 212 -4.89 6.47 -15.02
C ARG A 212 -5.50 5.13 -15.42
N GLU A 213 -5.18 4.05 -14.71
CA GLU A 213 -5.76 2.72 -14.94
C GLU A 213 -7.30 2.73 -14.87
N PHE A 214 -7.86 3.47 -13.90
CA PHE A 214 -9.31 3.64 -13.81
C PHE A 214 -9.91 4.39 -15.01
N ASN A 215 -9.28 5.49 -15.43
CA ASN A 215 -9.75 6.27 -16.57
C ASN A 215 -9.68 5.47 -17.88
N GLU A 216 -8.64 4.66 -18.06
CA GLU A 216 -8.53 3.71 -19.18
C GLU A 216 -9.66 2.67 -19.15
N ALA A 217 -9.92 2.06 -17.99
CA ALA A 217 -11.03 1.10 -17.83
C ALA A 217 -12.40 1.75 -18.12
N LEU A 218 -12.60 2.99 -17.67
CA LEU A 218 -13.83 3.75 -17.90
C LEU A 218 -14.02 4.09 -19.39
N ALA A 219 -12.96 4.49 -20.09
CA ALA A 219 -12.99 4.76 -21.52
C ALA A 219 -13.27 3.47 -22.32
N ALA A 220 -12.61 2.36 -21.98
CA ALA A 220 -12.83 1.06 -22.60
C ALA A 220 -14.28 0.57 -22.41
N ALA A 221 -14.85 0.74 -21.22
CA ALA A 221 -16.25 0.40 -20.95
C ALA A 221 -17.23 1.26 -21.77
N ALA A 222 -16.86 2.49 -22.12
CA ALA A 222 -17.69 3.36 -22.94
C ALA A 222 -17.67 3.03 -24.44
N GLY A 223 -16.58 2.45 -24.94
CA GLY A 223 -16.46 2.00 -26.33
C GLY A 223 -17.16 0.66 -26.63
N ARG A 224 -17.53 -0.12 -25.61
CA ARG A 224 -18.26 -1.39 -25.80
C ARG A 224 -19.74 -1.10 -26.03
N ARG A 225 -20.23 -1.37 -27.26
CA ARG A 225 -21.68 -1.32 -27.56
C ARG A 225 -22.40 -2.42 -26.76
N PRO A 226 -23.50 -2.11 -26.06
CA PRO A 226 -24.36 -3.15 -25.49
C PRO A 226 -25.11 -3.83 -26.65
N GLY A 227 -24.90 -5.12 -26.87
CA GLY A 227 -25.73 -5.92 -27.79
C GLY A 227 -25.12 -6.31 -29.14
N GLY A 228 -23.83 -6.67 -29.20
CA GLY A 228 -23.30 -7.45 -30.32
C GLY A 228 -23.66 -8.93 -30.19
N GLY A 229 -24.96 -9.26 -30.27
CA GLY A 229 -25.39 -10.64 -30.45
C GLY A 229 -24.86 -11.14 -31.79
N LEU A 230 -24.07 -12.21 -31.77
CA LEU A 230 -23.78 -13.00 -32.96
C LEU A 230 -25.12 -13.53 -33.49
N LEU A 231 -25.62 -12.96 -34.58
CA LEU A 231 -26.55 -13.67 -35.44
C LEU A 231 -25.74 -14.78 -36.12
N SER A 232 -25.96 -16.02 -35.67
CA SER A 232 -25.58 -17.20 -36.43
C SER A 232 -26.22 -17.12 -37.82
N ALA A 233 -25.38 -17.16 -38.84
CA ALA A 233 -25.72 -17.55 -40.19
C ALA A 233 -24.92 -18.83 -40.51
#